data_AF-A0A956AQQ3-F1
#
_entry.id   AF-A0A956AQQ3-F1
#
_cell.length_a   1.000
_cell.length_b   1.000
_cell.length_c   1.000
_cell.angle_alpha   90.00
_cell.angle_beta   90.00
_cell.angle_gamma   90.00
#
_symmetry.space_group_name_H-M   'P 1'
#
loop_
_entity.id
_entity.type
_entity.pdbx_description
1 polymer ?
#
loop_
_entity_poly.entity_id
_entity_poly.type
_entity_poly.pdbx_seq_one_letter_code
_entity_poly.pdbx_strand_id
1 'polypeptide(L)'
;MSHARWLLIAALFAASCDDNDAATVDAAPQLDVAVADAAPDAAPDATPDATPDATADAALDAAPDAAPPIVWPAVAADNALPPDHRLAEGQHRFLYDTWSTELGDSWPPADFMLALLRDEPEFFGEQFSAFGFVPDPNRDLPFGLARGSADPTRFHHTCAVCHVSRLPDGRVWIGAPNTALDFGRFNVEVNARWVAAGNLPLMTDLEREKLLQLGPGRTNAESGDYPQVVPVDFPAYFRLGPRAHFNYLGTGRDVRTEAYLALYALFSGDPEDPGSPYGVFPEEAVFDTVVAFLSELDPPAGPAQDAALVARGAAVFVEAGCADCHHREAPGDDGVIPIDKADDGRDRQPGEDPEWPRGAIHTSPLHRVLIDGDGEEGGGGIDPGRLRLITFIGRHGLRVGLTDGYRVPTLDGLWATAPYLHNGTVPTLAALLERTGDRLVIFDNRGFTVDTGLLANLNRGHEFGVDLPPADKAALVAWLNTL
;
A
#
# COMPACT_ATOMS: atom_id res chain seq x y z
N MET A 1 0.78 -30.44 4.32
CA MET A 1 0.17 -30.53 2.97
C MET A 1 -0.83 -29.38 2.84
N SER A 2 -0.35 -28.18 2.49
CA SER A 2 -1.22 -27.00 2.24
C SER A 2 -0.48 -25.85 1.50
N HIS A 3 0.62 -26.14 0.80
CA HIS A 3 1.63 -25.17 0.37
C HIS A 3 1.30 -24.29 -0.86
N ALA A 4 0.04 -24.16 -1.29
CA ALA A 4 -0.25 -23.56 -2.62
C ALA A 4 -1.53 -22.70 -2.70
N ARG A 5 -2.03 -22.16 -1.58
CA ARG A 5 -3.37 -21.56 -1.53
C ARG A 5 -3.46 -20.04 -1.66
N TRP A 6 -2.35 -19.30 -1.79
CA TRP A 6 -2.35 -17.84 -1.64
C TRP A 6 -1.80 -17.01 -2.82
N LEU A 7 -1.24 -17.64 -3.85
CA LEU A 7 -0.37 -16.97 -4.82
C LEU A 7 -1.06 -16.05 -5.84
N LEU A 8 -2.35 -16.25 -6.13
CA LEU A 8 -3.10 -15.33 -7.00
C LEU A 8 -3.61 -14.08 -6.25
N ILE A 9 -3.56 -14.11 -4.93
CA ILE A 9 -4.01 -13.06 -4.03
C ILE A 9 -2.82 -12.11 -3.74
N ALA A 10 -1.62 -12.65 -3.51
CA ALA A 10 -0.35 -11.89 -3.48
C ALA A 10 -0.11 -11.04 -4.75
N ALA A 11 -0.55 -11.54 -5.92
CA ALA A 11 -0.48 -10.85 -7.21
C ALA A 11 -1.35 -9.59 -7.36
N LEU A 12 -2.35 -9.43 -6.48
CA LEU A 12 -3.29 -8.31 -6.50
C LEU A 12 -2.93 -7.24 -5.45
N PHE A 13 -1.96 -7.53 -4.58
CA PHE A 13 -1.63 -6.68 -3.44
C PHE A 13 -0.43 -5.77 -3.73
N ALA A 14 -0.65 -4.48 -3.54
CA ALA A 14 0.41 -3.63 -3.05
C ALA A 14 0.59 -3.94 -1.55
N ALA A 15 1.76 -4.43 -1.17
CA ALA A 15 2.46 -3.97 0.02
C ALA A 15 1.58 -3.75 1.27
N SER A 16 1.04 -4.80 1.91
CA SER A 16 0.54 -4.66 3.27
C SER A 16 1.73 -4.59 4.23
N CYS A 17 1.60 -3.74 5.25
CA CYS A 17 2.60 -3.62 6.30
C CYS A 17 2.30 -4.68 7.41
N ASP A 18 1.09 -5.27 7.44
CA ASP A 18 0.75 -6.49 8.20
C ASP A 18 0.86 -7.73 7.31
N ASP A 19 1.60 -8.72 7.78
CA ASP A 19 1.67 -10.06 7.19
C ASP A 19 1.49 -11.11 8.29
N ASN A 20 0.75 -10.76 9.35
CA ASN A 20 0.37 -11.73 10.37
C ASN A 20 -0.77 -12.59 9.82
N ASP A 21 -0.39 -13.73 9.24
CA ASP A 21 -1.22 -14.92 9.12
C ASP A 21 -1.49 -15.47 10.54
N ALA A 22 -2.31 -14.75 11.32
CA ALA A 22 -2.87 -15.28 12.57
C ALA A 22 -3.96 -16.31 12.24
N ALA A 23 -3.57 -17.46 11.68
CA ALA A 23 -4.50 -18.56 11.40
C ALA A 23 -3.86 -19.94 11.58
N THR A 24 -3.29 -20.21 12.76
CA THR A 24 -3.47 -21.51 13.44
C THR A 24 -3.31 -21.35 14.95
N VAL A 25 -4.37 -20.91 15.64
CA VAL A 25 -4.56 -21.28 17.05
C VAL A 25 -5.45 -22.50 17.05
N ASP A 26 -4.89 -23.65 17.43
CA ASP A 26 -5.64 -24.88 17.66
C ASP A 26 -6.84 -24.58 18.58
N ALA A 27 -8.05 -24.80 18.06
CA ALA A 27 -9.27 -24.66 18.83
C ALA A 27 -9.24 -25.62 20.03
N ALA A 28 -9.18 -25.08 21.25
CA ALA A 28 -9.48 -25.81 22.46
C ALA A 28 -10.98 -26.22 22.48
N PRO A 29 -11.34 -27.35 23.13
CA PRO A 29 -12.55 -28.10 22.80
C PRO A 29 -13.85 -27.38 23.20
N GLN A 30 -14.81 -27.40 22.27
CA GLN A 30 -16.17 -26.89 22.44
C GLN A 30 -16.93 -27.65 23.53
N LEU A 31 -17.58 -26.89 24.42
CA LEU A 31 -18.61 -27.38 25.34
C LEU A 31 -19.95 -27.42 24.59
N ASP A 32 -20.51 -28.63 24.45
CA ASP A 32 -21.81 -28.89 23.84
C ASP A 32 -22.95 -28.18 24.59
N VAL A 33 -23.71 -27.34 23.89
CA VAL A 33 -25.06 -26.95 24.30
C VAL A 33 -26.02 -27.30 23.16
N ALA A 34 -26.83 -28.32 23.41
CA ALA A 34 -27.86 -28.79 22.50
C ALA A 34 -28.99 -27.76 22.35
N VAL A 35 -29.33 -27.43 21.09
CA VAL A 35 -30.55 -26.70 20.72
C VAL A 35 -31.55 -27.73 20.21
N ALA A 36 -32.79 -27.70 20.73
CA ALA A 36 -33.89 -28.54 20.28
C ALA A 36 -34.99 -27.69 19.61
N ASP A 37 -35.26 -28.05 18.36
CA ASP A 37 -36.44 -27.98 17.48
C ASP A 37 -37.66 -27.07 17.79
N ALA A 38 -38.09 -26.36 16.72
CA ALA A 38 -39.44 -25.81 16.48
C ALA A 38 -40.40 -26.94 16.01
N ALA A 39 -41.74 -26.88 15.92
CA ALA A 39 -42.85 -25.89 15.92
C ALA A 39 -44.18 -26.71 16.19
N PRO A 40 -45.44 -26.30 15.84
CA PRO A 40 -46.09 -25.02 15.49
C PRO A 40 -47.51 -24.80 16.14
N ASP A 41 -48.25 -23.80 15.61
CA ASP A 41 -49.72 -23.61 15.55
C ASP A 41 -50.41 -22.58 16.49
N ALA A 42 -50.94 -21.50 15.89
CA ALA A 42 -52.40 -21.26 15.70
C ALA A 42 -52.74 -19.77 15.44
N ALA A 43 -53.46 -19.52 14.36
CA ALA A 43 -54.40 -18.39 14.17
C ALA A 43 -55.83 -19.00 14.20
N PRO A 44 -56.98 -18.25 14.30
CA PRO A 44 -57.20 -16.86 13.85
C PRO A 44 -58.14 -16.01 14.74
N ASP A 45 -58.35 -14.74 14.38
CA ASP A 45 -59.72 -14.18 14.21
C ASP A 45 -59.71 -12.77 13.60
N ALA A 46 -60.72 -12.51 12.76
CA ALA A 46 -60.93 -11.31 11.97
C ALA A 46 -62.13 -10.49 12.49
N THR A 47 -62.18 -9.19 12.11
CA THR A 47 -63.35 -8.35 11.72
C THR A 47 -63.06 -6.84 12.01
N PRO A 48 -63.81 -5.86 11.45
CA PRO A 48 -63.59 -5.32 10.11
C PRO A 48 -63.53 -3.77 10.02
N ASP A 49 -63.11 -3.27 8.85
CA ASP A 49 -63.33 -1.95 8.21
C ASP A 49 -63.76 -0.72 9.05
N ALA A 50 -62.91 0.31 9.01
CA ALA A 50 -63.34 1.72 9.03
C ALA A 50 -62.45 2.56 8.08
N THR A 51 -63.11 3.44 7.33
CA THR A 51 -62.70 4.25 6.18
C THR A 51 -61.53 5.23 6.41
N PRO A 52 -60.80 5.64 5.35
CA PRO A 52 -59.61 6.48 5.47
C PRO A 52 -59.98 7.96 5.65
N ASP A 53 -59.48 8.57 6.72
CA ASP A 53 -59.63 10.01 6.95
C ASP A 53 -58.50 10.76 6.21
N ALA A 54 -58.91 11.55 5.23
CA ALA A 54 -58.05 12.30 4.34
C ALA A 54 -57.67 13.65 4.95
N THR A 55 -56.73 13.67 5.91
CA THR A 55 -56.00 14.89 6.30
C THR A 55 -54.63 14.54 6.91
N ALA A 56 -53.66 14.16 6.09
CA ALA A 56 -52.26 14.07 6.52
C ALA A 56 -51.26 14.37 5.39
N ASP A 57 -51.61 15.25 4.44
CA ASP A 57 -50.71 15.69 3.36
C ASP A 57 -50.24 17.14 3.56
N ALA A 58 -49.70 17.45 4.75
CA ALA A 58 -49.05 18.74 5.00
C ALA A 58 -48.01 18.67 6.13
N ALA A 59 -47.15 17.65 6.14
CA ALA A 59 -46.00 17.58 7.03
C ALA A 59 -44.88 16.67 6.48
N LEU A 60 -44.50 16.83 5.22
CA LEU A 60 -43.33 16.18 4.63
C LEU A 60 -42.61 17.19 3.72
N ASP A 61 -42.00 18.21 4.32
CA ASP A 61 -41.03 19.08 3.60
C ASP A 61 -40.14 19.86 4.58
N ALA A 62 -39.81 19.27 5.72
CA ALA A 62 -38.63 19.68 6.48
C ALA A 62 -37.51 18.71 6.10
N ALA A 63 -36.65 19.12 5.16
CA ALA A 63 -35.33 18.50 5.05
C ALA A 63 -34.72 18.51 6.47
N PRO A 64 -34.19 17.39 6.98
CA PRO A 64 -33.54 17.40 8.27
C PRO A 64 -32.45 18.48 8.23
N ASP A 65 -32.45 19.37 9.22
CA ASP A 65 -31.40 20.37 9.37
C ASP A 65 -30.05 19.67 9.18
N ALA A 66 -29.30 20.10 8.15
CA ALA A 66 -28.00 19.52 7.87
C ALA A 66 -27.19 19.53 9.17
N ALA A 67 -26.73 18.36 9.60
CA ALA A 67 -25.87 18.26 10.77
C ALA A 67 -24.75 19.29 10.64
N PRO A 68 -24.40 20.01 11.73
CA PRO A 68 -23.33 21.00 11.66
C PRO A 68 -22.09 20.33 11.08
N PRO A 69 -21.35 20.99 10.17
CA PRO A 69 -20.19 20.40 9.54
C PRO A 69 -19.20 19.94 10.62
N ILE A 70 -18.74 18.70 10.51
CA ILE A 70 -17.70 18.17 11.38
C ILE A 70 -16.44 19.00 11.12
N VAL A 71 -15.93 19.66 12.17
CA VAL A 71 -14.66 20.39 12.12
C VAL A 71 -13.56 19.44 12.54
N TRP A 72 -12.69 19.08 11.61
CA TRP A 72 -11.60 18.15 11.87
C TRP A 72 -10.38 18.84 12.51
N PRO A 73 -9.61 18.18 13.40
CA PRO A 73 -8.43 18.79 14.01
C PRO A 73 -7.36 19.21 12.98
N ALA A 74 -6.53 20.21 13.28
CA ALA A 74 -5.42 20.54 12.40
C ALA A 74 -4.38 19.41 12.35
N VAL A 75 -3.85 19.13 11.15
CA VAL A 75 -2.80 18.14 10.91
C VAL A 75 -1.45 18.83 10.71
N ALA A 76 -0.40 18.30 11.32
CA ALA A 76 0.95 18.84 11.25
C ALA A 76 1.74 18.31 10.02
N ALA A 77 1.20 18.52 8.82
CA ALA A 77 1.87 18.20 7.55
C ALA A 77 1.84 19.42 6.61
N ASP A 78 2.85 19.58 5.77
CA ASP A 78 3.02 20.75 4.89
C ASP A 78 1.96 20.84 3.79
N ASN A 79 1.34 19.73 3.42
CA ASN A 79 0.20 19.67 2.49
C ASN A 79 -1.13 19.34 3.19
N ALA A 80 -1.23 19.52 4.50
CA ALA A 80 -2.46 19.29 5.23
C ALA A 80 -3.59 20.22 4.76
N LEU A 81 -4.75 19.64 4.54
CA LEU A 81 -5.97 20.35 4.23
C LEU A 81 -6.51 21.09 5.47
N PRO A 82 -7.12 22.27 5.29
CA PRO A 82 -7.84 22.97 6.37
C PRO A 82 -8.95 22.12 7.00
N PRO A 83 -9.26 22.30 8.29
CA PRO A 83 -10.35 21.62 9.02
C PRO A 83 -11.73 21.58 8.34
N ASP A 84 -12.06 22.62 7.56
CA ASP A 84 -13.33 22.82 6.88
C ASP A 84 -13.30 22.44 5.40
N HIS A 85 -12.17 21.91 4.91
CA HIS A 85 -12.05 21.46 3.53
C HIS A 85 -12.94 20.23 3.27
N ARG A 86 -13.54 20.13 2.07
CA ARG A 86 -14.43 19.01 1.71
C ARG A 86 -13.79 17.62 1.79
N LEU A 87 -12.46 17.55 1.70
CA LEU A 87 -11.66 16.32 1.79
C LEU A 87 -11.02 16.12 3.18
N ALA A 88 -11.31 17.00 4.16
CA ALA A 88 -10.72 16.92 5.49
C ALA A 88 -11.08 15.60 6.20
N GLU A 89 -12.31 15.11 6.03
CA GLU A 89 -12.69 13.80 6.57
C GLU A 89 -11.82 12.67 6.01
N GLY A 90 -11.70 12.57 4.69
CA GLY A 90 -10.87 11.56 4.03
C GLY A 90 -9.40 11.63 4.46
N GLN A 91 -8.86 12.84 4.62
CA GLN A 91 -7.52 13.05 5.18
C GLN A 91 -7.42 12.50 6.60
N HIS A 92 -8.35 12.86 7.48
CA HIS A 92 -8.29 12.41 8.87
C HIS A 92 -8.39 10.91 9.01
N ARG A 93 -9.31 10.28 8.26
CA ARG A 93 -9.49 8.84 8.28
C ARG A 93 -8.27 8.11 7.73
N PHE A 94 -7.71 8.60 6.62
CA PHE A 94 -6.45 8.08 6.08
C PHE A 94 -5.30 8.11 7.11
N LEU A 95 -5.22 9.19 7.89
CA LEU A 95 -4.15 9.38 8.86
C LEU A 95 -4.36 8.59 10.16
N TYR A 96 -5.61 8.44 10.61
CA TYR A 96 -5.90 8.11 12.00
C TYR A 96 -6.94 7.00 12.22
N ASP A 97 -7.67 6.55 11.19
CA ASP A 97 -8.56 5.39 11.35
C ASP A 97 -7.76 4.10 11.18
N THR A 98 -7.95 3.19 12.13
CA THR A 98 -7.43 1.82 12.14
C THR A 98 -8.39 0.83 11.47
N TRP A 99 -9.59 1.26 11.08
CA TRP A 99 -10.55 0.43 10.35
C TRP A 99 -10.91 -0.90 11.03
N SER A 100 -10.98 -0.92 12.36
CA SER A 100 -11.23 -2.13 13.16
C SER A 100 -10.14 -3.21 13.09
N THR A 101 -9.03 -3.00 12.37
CA THR A 101 -7.91 -3.94 12.33
C THR A 101 -7.27 -4.11 13.71
N GLU A 102 -7.40 -3.08 14.56
CA GLU A 102 -6.97 -3.14 15.93
C GLU A 102 -7.73 -4.16 16.76
N LEU A 103 -8.80 -4.80 16.28
CA LEU A 103 -9.57 -5.79 17.04
C LEU A 103 -8.96 -7.21 16.98
N GLY A 104 -8.04 -7.48 16.05
CA GLY A 104 -7.34 -8.77 16.02
C GLY A 104 -6.05 -8.77 16.84
N ASP A 105 -5.64 -9.93 17.35
CA ASP A 105 -4.53 -10.06 18.31
C ASP A 105 -3.12 -9.97 17.69
N SER A 106 -2.98 -9.34 16.52
CA SER A 106 -1.73 -9.23 15.77
C SER A 106 -0.78 -8.14 16.29
N TRP A 107 -1.21 -7.31 17.24
CA TRP A 107 -0.45 -6.17 17.76
C TRP A 107 -0.48 -6.09 19.30
N PRO A 108 0.62 -5.63 19.95
CA PRO A 108 0.61 -5.34 21.38
C PRO A 108 -0.43 -4.26 21.75
N PRO A 109 -0.87 -4.18 23.02
CA PRO A 109 -1.70 -3.08 23.49
C PRO A 109 -1.00 -1.72 23.45
N ALA A 110 -1.76 -0.63 23.39
CA ALA A 110 -1.22 0.74 23.31
C ALA A 110 -0.29 1.07 24.49
N ASP A 111 -0.67 0.68 25.71
CA ASP A 111 0.11 0.94 26.92
C ASP A 111 1.47 0.23 26.90
N PHE A 112 1.56 -0.94 26.27
CA PHE A 112 2.83 -1.65 26.08
C PHE A 112 3.76 -0.84 25.17
N MET A 113 3.25 -0.35 24.04
CA MET A 113 4.06 0.43 23.10
C MET A 113 4.47 1.79 23.66
N LEU A 114 3.56 2.45 24.38
CA LEU A 114 3.90 3.68 25.10
C LEU A 114 4.91 3.43 26.22
N ALA A 115 4.94 2.23 26.81
CA ALA A 115 5.99 1.85 27.75
C ALA A 115 7.35 1.72 27.06
N LEU A 116 7.43 1.15 25.86
CA LEU A 116 8.69 1.07 25.10
C LEU A 116 9.34 2.45 24.91
N LEU A 117 8.54 3.47 24.58
CA LEU A 117 9.03 4.85 24.41
C LEU A 117 9.52 5.48 25.72
N ARG A 118 8.96 5.08 26.87
CA ARG A 118 9.39 5.56 28.18
C ARG A 118 10.62 4.82 28.71
N ASP A 119 10.67 3.52 28.46
CA ASP A 119 11.63 2.61 29.08
C ASP A 119 12.92 2.50 28.25
N GLU A 120 12.84 2.65 26.92
CA GLU A 120 13.97 2.60 25.99
C GLU A 120 13.97 3.78 24.98
N PRO A 121 13.94 5.05 25.43
CA PRO A 121 13.79 6.21 24.56
C PRO A 121 14.97 6.39 23.58
N GLU A 122 16.20 6.01 23.97
CA GLU A 122 17.36 6.09 23.08
C GLU A 122 17.33 5.06 21.96
N PHE A 123 16.65 3.92 22.18
CA PHE A 123 16.56 2.85 21.19
C PHE A 123 15.44 3.13 20.19
N PHE A 124 14.25 3.50 20.67
CA PHE A 124 13.09 3.73 19.82
C PHE A 124 13.05 5.14 19.23
N GLY A 125 13.66 6.13 19.88
CA GLY A 125 13.55 7.53 19.49
C GLY A 125 12.16 8.11 19.80
N GLU A 126 12.01 9.41 19.53
CA GLU A 126 10.73 10.10 19.71
C GLU A 126 9.67 9.49 18.79
N GLN A 127 8.57 8.98 19.36
CA GLN A 127 7.49 8.36 18.60
C GLN A 127 7.99 7.35 17.55
N PHE A 128 8.96 6.50 17.93
CA PHE A 128 9.57 5.48 17.07
C PHE A 128 10.41 6.02 15.90
N SER A 129 10.85 7.28 15.94
CA SER A 129 11.63 7.90 14.87
C SER A 129 12.93 7.18 14.52
N ALA A 130 13.50 6.37 15.44
CA ALA A 130 14.70 5.57 15.16
C ALA A 130 14.44 4.50 14.08
N PHE A 131 13.18 4.17 13.81
CA PHE A 131 12.73 3.24 12.78
C PHE A 131 12.11 3.95 11.56
N GLY A 132 12.21 5.28 11.48
CA GLY A 132 11.71 6.06 10.35
C GLY A 132 10.23 6.42 10.39
N PHE A 133 9.53 6.18 11.49
CA PHE A 133 8.22 6.78 11.72
C PHE A 133 8.33 8.31 11.73
N VAL A 134 7.29 8.99 11.22
CA VAL A 134 7.23 10.46 11.22
C VAL A 134 6.47 10.93 12.47
N PRO A 135 7.13 11.65 13.41
CA PRO A 135 6.43 12.13 14.59
C PRO A 135 5.30 13.10 14.25
N ASP A 136 4.14 12.91 14.90
CA ASP A 136 3.01 13.85 14.89
C ASP A 136 3.05 14.67 16.19
N PRO A 137 3.43 15.96 16.14
CA PRO A 137 3.54 16.80 17.34
C PRO A 137 2.20 17.08 18.00
N ASN A 138 1.07 16.78 17.35
CA ASN A 138 -0.27 16.97 17.91
C ASN A 138 -0.78 15.72 18.63
N ARG A 139 -0.03 14.61 18.66
CA ARG A 139 -0.46 13.31 19.21
C ARG A 139 0.63 12.62 20.04
N ASP A 140 0.25 11.53 20.70
CA ASP A 140 1.13 10.66 21.49
C ASP A 140 1.81 9.56 20.65
N LEU A 141 1.29 9.30 19.45
CA LEU A 141 1.79 8.32 18.48
C LEU A 141 2.16 9.01 17.15
N PRO A 142 3.10 8.45 16.38
CA PRO A 142 3.51 9.02 15.10
C PRO A 142 2.40 8.92 14.05
N PHE A 143 2.56 9.65 12.95
CA PHE A 143 1.78 9.36 11.74
C PHE A 143 1.92 7.88 11.38
N GLY A 144 0.79 7.23 11.18
CA GLY A 144 0.73 5.81 10.85
C GLY A 144 0.45 4.88 12.02
N LEU A 145 0.49 5.33 13.26
CA LEU A 145 0.01 4.55 14.41
C LEU A 145 -1.09 5.33 15.11
N ALA A 146 -2.22 4.68 15.36
CA ALA A 146 -3.36 5.32 16.01
C ALA A 146 -4.05 4.37 16.97
N ARG A 147 -4.62 4.96 18.03
CA ARG A 147 -5.59 4.26 18.88
C ARG A 147 -6.78 3.79 18.03
N GLY A 148 -7.37 2.67 18.42
CA GLY A 148 -8.44 2.03 17.70
C GLY A 148 -9.63 2.92 17.43
N SER A 149 -10.13 2.86 16.19
CA SER A 149 -11.37 3.49 15.77
C SER A 149 -12.61 2.79 16.35
N ALA A 150 -12.54 1.48 16.58
CA ALA A 150 -13.57 0.68 17.25
C ALA A 150 -13.26 0.47 18.75
N ASP A 151 -11.99 0.26 19.12
CA ASP A 151 -11.55 0.15 20.52
C ASP A 151 -10.35 1.07 20.83
N PRO A 152 -10.56 2.23 21.50
CA PRO A 152 -9.49 3.21 21.74
C PRO A 152 -8.46 2.76 22.79
N THR A 153 -8.69 1.64 23.48
CA THR A 153 -7.69 1.03 24.38
C THR A 153 -6.65 0.21 23.62
N ARG A 154 -7.00 -0.18 22.39
CA ARG A 154 -6.13 -0.84 21.44
C ARG A 154 -5.56 0.19 20.48
N PHE A 155 -4.58 -0.22 19.69
CA PHE A 155 -4.03 0.61 18.63
C PHE A 155 -3.57 -0.31 17.50
N HIS A 156 -3.49 0.23 16.30
CA HIS A 156 -2.95 -0.46 15.14
C HIS A 156 -2.34 0.59 14.20
N HIS A 157 -1.80 0.13 13.08
CA HIS A 157 -1.32 1.05 12.07
C HIS A 157 -2.46 1.58 11.20
N THR A 158 -2.20 2.70 10.52
CA THR A 158 -3.11 3.34 9.57
C THR A 158 -2.42 3.44 8.21
N CYS A 159 -3.14 3.89 7.17
CA CYS A 159 -2.55 4.07 5.84
C CYS A 159 -1.33 5.02 5.85
N ALA A 160 -1.26 5.94 6.82
CA ALA A 160 -0.18 6.90 6.95
C ALA A 160 1.18 6.31 7.30
N VAL A 161 1.26 5.07 7.81
CA VAL A 161 2.53 4.46 8.22
C VAL A 161 3.51 4.39 7.06
N CYS A 162 3.02 3.93 5.91
CA CYS A 162 3.81 3.70 4.71
C CYS A 162 3.69 4.92 3.73
N HIS A 163 2.72 5.83 3.92
CA HIS A 163 2.38 6.94 2.99
C HIS A 163 2.39 8.37 3.58
N VAL A 164 3.03 8.58 4.73
CA VAL A 164 3.44 9.90 5.20
C VAL A 164 4.95 9.90 5.39
N SER A 165 5.62 10.86 4.78
CA SER A 165 7.08 10.88 4.75
C SER A 165 7.63 12.26 5.08
N ARG A 166 8.83 12.28 5.68
CA ARG A 166 9.67 13.47 5.73
C ARG A 166 10.52 13.51 4.47
N LEU A 167 10.24 14.47 3.60
CA LEU A 167 10.96 14.68 2.34
C LEU A 167 12.43 15.06 2.59
N PRO A 168 13.33 14.90 1.59
CA PRO A 168 14.74 15.28 1.74
C PRO A 168 14.99 16.74 2.13
N ASP A 169 14.04 17.64 1.85
CA ASP A 169 14.11 19.06 2.22
C ASP A 169 13.51 19.38 3.61
N GLY A 170 13.03 18.36 4.32
CA GLY A 170 12.55 18.44 5.70
C GLY A 170 11.03 18.57 5.84
N ARG A 171 10.28 18.85 4.77
CA ARG A 171 8.82 18.89 4.79
C ARG A 171 8.21 17.55 5.16
N VAL A 172 7.09 17.54 5.87
CA VAL A 172 6.24 16.37 6.10
C VAL A 172 5.13 16.37 5.08
N TRP A 173 5.00 15.31 4.29
CA TRP A 173 4.10 15.27 3.16
C TRP A 173 3.22 14.02 3.17
N ILE A 174 1.90 14.23 3.08
CA ILE A 174 0.89 13.18 2.96
C ILE A 174 0.88 12.68 1.51
N GLY A 175 0.91 11.36 1.31
CA GLY A 175 0.95 10.70 0.01
C GLY A 175 2.37 10.39 -0.49
N ALA A 176 3.40 10.94 0.16
CA ALA A 176 4.78 10.59 -0.13
C ALA A 176 5.14 9.24 0.51
N PRO A 177 5.83 8.34 -0.22
CA PRO A 177 6.25 7.06 0.35
C PRO A 177 7.27 7.27 1.46
N ASN A 178 7.09 6.58 2.58
CA ASN A 178 8.02 6.68 3.71
C ASN A 178 9.29 5.85 3.46
N THR A 179 10.22 6.41 2.69
CA THR A 179 11.48 5.74 2.31
C THR A 179 12.46 5.57 3.48
N ALA A 180 12.14 6.09 4.66
CA ALA A 180 12.92 5.93 5.88
C ALA A 180 12.37 4.83 6.82
N LEU A 181 11.12 4.39 6.64
CA LEU A 181 10.48 3.43 7.52
C LEU A 181 11.07 2.03 7.38
N ASP A 182 11.70 1.54 8.44
CA ASP A 182 12.15 0.15 8.57
C ASP A 182 11.13 -0.65 9.41
N PHE A 183 9.97 -0.90 8.80
CA PHE A 183 8.83 -1.53 9.48
C PHE A 183 9.13 -2.97 9.91
N GLY A 184 9.89 -3.70 9.08
CA GLY A 184 10.30 -5.06 9.38
C GLY A 184 11.16 -5.12 10.63
N ARG A 185 12.22 -4.30 10.71
CA ARG A 185 13.03 -4.24 11.92
C ARG A 185 12.23 -3.76 13.13
N PHE A 186 11.35 -2.77 12.97
CA PHE A 186 10.46 -2.31 14.04
C PHE A 186 9.64 -3.47 14.63
N ASN A 187 8.95 -4.23 13.78
CA ASN A 187 8.12 -5.37 14.22
C ASN A 187 8.97 -6.44 14.93
N VAL A 188 10.16 -6.74 14.42
CA VAL A 188 11.08 -7.71 15.06
C VAL A 188 11.51 -7.24 16.45
N GLU A 189 11.87 -5.96 16.59
CA GLU A 189 12.34 -5.40 17.85
C GLU A 189 11.22 -5.28 18.89
N VAL A 190 10.00 -4.93 18.46
CA VAL A 190 8.80 -4.93 19.30
C VAL A 190 8.45 -6.35 19.75
N ASN A 191 8.44 -7.32 18.82
CA ASN A 191 8.19 -8.73 19.13
C ASN A 191 9.21 -9.28 20.15
N ALA A 192 10.49 -8.88 20.05
CA ALA A 192 11.51 -9.28 21.02
C ALA A 192 11.19 -8.82 22.45
N ARG A 193 10.76 -7.54 22.64
CA ARG A 193 10.33 -7.05 23.96
C ARG A 193 9.04 -7.71 24.41
N TRP A 194 8.11 -7.95 23.49
CA TRP A 194 6.83 -8.59 23.77
C TRP A 194 6.99 -10.00 24.34
N VAL A 195 7.86 -10.80 23.72
CA VAL A 195 8.23 -12.14 24.19
C VAL A 195 9.01 -12.07 25.51
N ALA A 196 9.93 -11.10 25.65
CA ALA A 196 10.66 -10.91 26.91
C ALA A 196 9.75 -10.55 28.09
N ALA A 197 8.59 -9.93 27.83
CA ALA A 197 7.55 -9.67 28.81
C ALA A 197 6.67 -10.90 29.15
N GLY A 198 6.95 -12.06 28.54
CA GLY A 198 6.27 -13.33 28.86
C GLY A 198 5.08 -13.67 27.96
N ASN A 199 4.89 -12.94 26.86
CA ASN A 199 3.82 -13.20 25.91
C ASN A 199 4.24 -14.19 24.82
N LEU A 200 3.25 -14.74 24.11
CA LEU A 200 3.50 -15.53 22.91
C LEU A 200 4.07 -14.66 21.77
N PRO A 201 4.96 -15.18 20.93
CA PRO A 201 5.47 -14.46 19.77
C PRO A 201 4.34 -14.00 18.85
N LEU A 202 4.49 -12.79 18.28
CA LEU A 202 3.56 -12.22 17.30
C LEU A 202 3.83 -12.73 15.88
N MET A 203 4.98 -13.36 15.66
CA MET A 203 5.45 -13.83 14.36
C MET A 203 6.27 -15.11 14.52
N THR A 204 6.36 -15.88 13.45
CA THR A 204 7.20 -17.06 13.30
C THR A 204 8.67 -16.70 13.13
N ASP A 205 9.55 -17.70 13.25
CA ASP A 205 10.98 -17.53 12.98
C ASP A 205 11.27 -17.17 11.51
N LEU A 206 10.47 -17.70 10.58
CA LEU A 206 10.61 -17.43 9.14
C LEU A 206 10.24 -15.98 8.83
N GLU A 207 9.10 -15.50 9.33
CA GLU A 207 8.70 -14.10 9.18
C GLU A 207 9.74 -13.16 9.78
N ARG A 208 10.26 -13.46 10.97
CA ARG A 208 11.35 -12.68 11.58
C ARG A 208 12.58 -12.60 10.67
N GLU A 209 13.00 -13.72 10.06
CA GLU A 209 14.15 -13.75 9.15
C GLU A 209 13.90 -12.92 7.88
N LYS A 210 12.68 -12.97 7.32
CA LYS A 210 12.29 -12.21 6.13
C LYS A 210 12.21 -10.70 6.42
N LEU A 211 11.60 -10.31 7.54
CA LEU A 211 11.45 -8.90 7.92
C LEU A 211 12.79 -8.18 8.06
N LEU A 212 13.83 -8.88 8.51
CA LEU A 212 15.20 -8.34 8.62
C LEU A 212 15.91 -8.18 7.27
N GLN A 213 15.32 -8.64 6.15
CA GLN A 213 15.88 -8.52 4.80
C GLN A 213 15.25 -7.37 4.00
N LEU A 214 14.17 -6.75 4.51
CA LEU A 214 13.45 -5.67 3.85
C LEU A 214 14.16 -4.33 3.98
N GLY A 215 14.53 -3.92 5.19
CA GLY A 215 15.12 -2.61 5.44
C GLY A 215 14.20 -1.42 5.10
N PRO A 216 14.73 -0.18 5.12
CA PRO A 216 13.93 1.04 5.01
C PRO A 216 13.21 1.23 3.66
N GLY A 217 11.96 1.68 3.72
CA GLY A 217 11.16 2.07 2.56
C GLY A 217 10.58 0.91 1.75
N ARG A 218 10.65 -0.30 2.29
CA ARG A 218 10.25 -1.53 1.61
C ARG A 218 9.34 -2.37 2.49
N THR A 219 8.46 -3.13 1.85
CA THR A 219 7.70 -4.22 2.48
C THR A 219 7.78 -5.46 1.59
N ASN A 220 7.11 -6.53 1.98
CA ASN A 220 7.05 -7.77 1.23
C ASN A 220 5.79 -7.87 0.35
N ALA A 221 5.87 -8.67 -0.72
CA ALA A 221 4.77 -8.96 -1.63
C ALA A 221 4.24 -10.40 -1.51
N GLU A 222 5.03 -11.28 -0.93
CA GLU A 222 4.71 -12.67 -0.65
C GLU A 222 3.93 -12.86 0.66
N SER A 223 3.32 -14.03 0.84
CA SER A 223 2.71 -14.44 2.11
C SER A 223 3.73 -14.81 3.19
N GLY A 224 3.31 -14.81 4.46
CA GLY A 224 4.14 -15.18 5.61
C GLY A 224 4.80 -16.56 5.47
N ASP A 225 4.10 -17.54 4.89
CA ASP A 225 4.58 -18.92 4.68
C ASP A 225 5.47 -19.10 3.43
N TYR A 226 5.56 -18.11 2.55
CA TYR A 226 6.42 -18.17 1.38
C TYR A 226 7.90 -18.08 1.81
N PRO A 227 8.78 -19.01 1.35
CA PRO A 227 10.07 -19.23 1.98
C PRO A 227 11.14 -18.17 1.68
N GLN A 228 10.92 -17.30 0.69
CA GLN A 228 11.86 -16.22 0.35
C GLN A 228 11.18 -14.86 0.44
N VAL A 229 11.93 -13.82 0.84
CA VAL A 229 11.41 -12.46 0.80
C VAL A 229 11.32 -11.94 -0.65
N VAL A 230 10.27 -11.18 -0.95
CA VAL A 230 10.05 -10.50 -2.24
C VAL A 230 9.83 -9.00 -1.96
N PRO A 231 10.92 -8.20 -1.83
CA PRO A 231 10.84 -6.81 -1.41
C PRO A 231 10.21 -5.90 -2.47
N VAL A 232 9.20 -5.14 -2.08
CA VAL A 232 8.58 -4.06 -2.86
C VAL A 232 8.79 -2.71 -2.20
N ASP A 233 8.96 -1.65 -2.99
CA ASP A 233 9.00 -0.29 -2.48
C ASP A 233 7.58 0.24 -2.17
N PHE A 234 7.49 1.23 -1.29
CA PHE A 234 6.23 1.94 -1.07
C PHE A 234 5.91 2.85 -2.28
N PRO A 235 4.75 2.72 -2.93
CA PRO A 235 4.41 3.56 -4.07
C PRO A 235 4.01 4.99 -3.65
N ALA A 236 4.28 5.96 -4.52
CA ALA A 236 3.83 7.33 -4.32
C ALA A 236 2.35 7.54 -4.69
N TYR A 237 1.62 8.19 -3.78
CA TYR A 237 0.19 8.51 -3.90
C TYR A 237 -0.06 9.91 -4.46
N PHE A 238 0.70 10.30 -5.48
CA PHE A 238 0.57 11.60 -6.15
C PHE A 238 -0.30 11.52 -7.40
N ARG A 239 -1.29 12.38 -7.54
CA ARG A 239 -2.22 12.44 -8.68
C ARG A 239 -2.77 11.06 -9.05
N LEU A 240 -3.35 10.38 -8.06
CA LEU A 240 -3.90 9.04 -8.28
C LEU A 240 -5.14 9.06 -9.16
N GLY A 241 -6.00 10.08 -9.05
CA GLY A 241 -7.27 10.19 -9.78
C GLY A 241 -7.18 9.94 -11.30
N PRO A 242 -6.24 10.55 -12.04
CA PRO A 242 -6.12 10.35 -13.48
C PRO A 242 -5.44 9.03 -13.91
N ARG A 243 -4.87 8.24 -13.00
CA ARG A 243 -4.12 7.02 -13.37
C ARG A 243 -5.07 5.88 -13.74
N ALA A 244 -4.65 5.03 -14.69
CA ALA A 244 -5.44 3.88 -15.16
C ALA A 244 -4.98 2.52 -14.60
N HIS A 245 -3.84 2.49 -13.93
CA HIS A 245 -3.20 1.28 -13.42
C HIS A 245 -2.64 1.53 -12.02
N PHE A 246 -2.79 0.56 -11.12
CA PHE A 246 -2.37 0.63 -9.72
C PHE A 246 -1.61 -0.64 -9.32
N ASN A 247 -1.04 -0.65 -8.10
CA ASN A 247 0.03 -1.55 -7.66
C ASN A 247 1.24 -1.64 -8.61
N TYR A 248 2.27 -2.40 -8.24
CA TYR A 248 3.49 -2.52 -9.05
C TYR A 248 3.28 -3.37 -10.32
N LEU A 249 2.18 -4.12 -10.38
CA LEU A 249 1.83 -5.01 -11.50
C LEU A 249 0.76 -4.42 -12.42
N GLY A 250 0.10 -3.32 -12.04
CA GLY A 250 -0.91 -2.67 -12.86
C GLY A 250 -2.24 -3.42 -12.91
N THR A 251 -2.56 -4.21 -11.88
CA THR A 251 -3.77 -5.04 -11.85
C THR A 251 -5.01 -4.25 -11.43
N GLY A 252 -4.90 -3.33 -10.46
CA GLY A 252 -5.97 -2.38 -10.11
C GLY A 252 -6.16 -1.33 -11.22
N ARG A 253 -7.40 -0.90 -11.48
CA ARG A 253 -7.75 -0.03 -12.62
C ARG A 253 -8.33 1.35 -12.26
N ASP A 254 -8.51 1.62 -10.98
CA ASP A 254 -8.88 2.92 -10.46
C ASP A 254 -8.51 3.04 -8.96
N VAL A 255 -8.54 4.28 -8.46
CA VAL A 255 -8.20 4.60 -7.06
C VAL A 255 -9.11 3.88 -6.07
N ARG A 256 -10.40 3.72 -6.40
CA ARG A 256 -11.36 2.98 -5.57
C ARG A 256 -10.89 1.54 -5.40
N THR A 257 -10.58 0.86 -6.50
CA THR A 257 -10.12 -0.53 -6.47
C THR A 257 -8.87 -0.68 -5.63
N GLU A 258 -7.87 0.17 -5.85
CA GLU A 258 -6.63 0.09 -5.08
C GLU A 258 -6.87 0.34 -3.59
N ALA A 259 -7.62 1.36 -3.22
CA ALA A 259 -7.91 1.67 -1.81
C ALA A 259 -8.70 0.55 -1.12
N TYR A 260 -9.73 0.01 -1.77
CA TYR A 260 -10.55 -1.07 -1.20
C TYR A 260 -9.75 -2.37 -1.07
N LEU A 261 -8.90 -2.69 -2.05
CA LEU A 261 -8.06 -3.89 -1.97
C LEU A 261 -6.92 -3.73 -0.95
N ALA A 262 -6.33 -2.54 -0.84
CA ALA A 262 -5.35 -2.24 0.19
C ALA A 262 -5.97 -2.37 1.58
N LEU A 263 -7.19 -1.84 1.78
CA LEU A 263 -7.89 -2.00 3.04
C LEU A 263 -8.26 -3.46 3.30
N TYR A 264 -8.82 -4.18 2.31
CA TYR A 264 -9.12 -5.61 2.42
C TYR A 264 -7.91 -6.43 2.86
N ALA A 265 -6.71 -6.13 2.32
CA ALA A 265 -5.48 -6.83 2.66
C ALA A 265 -5.06 -6.64 4.13
N LEU A 266 -5.45 -5.55 4.78
CA LEU A 266 -5.18 -5.32 6.21
C LEU A 266 -6.08 -6.15 7.13
N PHE A 267 -7.19 -6.70 6.63
CA PHE A 267 -8.03 -7.62 7.39
C PHE A 267 -7.52 -9.06 7.21
N SER A 268 -7.00 -9.69 8.27
CA SER A 268 -6.62 -11.12 8.22
C SER A 268 -7.83 -12.07 8.32
N GLY A 269 -8.97 -11.72 7.72
CA GLY A 269 -10.27 -12.41 7.83
C GLY A 269 -11.20 -12.17 6.64
N ASP A 270 -12.47 -12.59 6.75
CA ASP A 270 -13.51 -12.14 5.83
C ASP A 270 -14.04 -10.80 6.36
N PRO A 271 -13.71 -9.66 5.74
CA PRO A 271 -14.17 -8.37 6.25
C PRO A 271 -15.68 -8.22 6.11
N GLU A 272 -16.36 -9.11 5.39
CA GLU A 272 -17.81 -9.11 5.27
C GLU A 272 -18.50 -10.02 6.30
N ASP A 273 -17.75 -10.76 7.10
CA ASP A 273 -18.27 -11.64 8.14
C ASP A 273 -18.43 -10.87 9.47
N PRO A 274 -19.66 -10.74 10.02
CA PRO A 274 -19.87 -10.16 11.34
C PRO A 274 -19.18 -10.94 12.48
N GLY A 275 -18.80 -12.19 12.24
CA GLY A 275 -17.99 -13.02 13.14
C GLY A 275 -16.48 -12.86 12.97
N SER A 276 -16.03 -12.02 12.03
CA SER A 276 -14.61 -11.72 11.84
C SER A 276 -14.00 -11.11 13.10
N PRO A 277 -12.79 -11.54 13.52
CA PRO A 277 -12.11 -10.95 14.66
C PRO A 277 -11.68 -9.50 14.42
N TYR A 278 -11.68 -9.03 13.16
CA TYR A 278 -11.29 -7.68 12.75
C TYR A 278 -12.50 -6.76 12.51
N GLY A 279 -13.71 -7.19 12.88
CA GLY A 279 -14.95 -6.45 12.59
C GLY A 279 -15.36 -6.53 11.11
N VAL A 280 -16.35 -5.70 10.76
CA VAL A 280 -16.89 -5.62 9.39
C VAL A 280 -16.20 -4.49 8.63
N PHE A 281 -16.05 -4.65 7.32
CA PHE A 281 -15.59 -3.62 6.39
C PHE A 281 -16.36 -2.31 6.63
N PRO A 282 -15.70 -1.14 6.59
CA PRO A 282 -16.38 0.13 6.81
C PRO A 282 -17.49 0.39 5.79
N GLU A 283 -18.48 1.19 6.19
CA GLU A 283 -19.51 1.66 5.26
C GLU A 283 -18.88 2.37 4.05
N GLU A 284 -19.38 2.09 2.84
CA GLU A 284 -18.82 2.66 1.61
C GLU A 284 -18.80 4.19 1.64
N ALA A 285 -19.86 4.82 2.17
CA ALA A 285 -19.95 6.28 2.28
C ALA A 285 -18.83 6.87 3.15
N VAL A 286 -18.36 6.11 4.14
CA VAL A 286 -17.24 6.49 5.01
C VAL A 286 -15.92 6.30 4.29
N PHE A 287 -15.67 5.11 3.73
CA PHE A 287 -14.38 4.81 3.10
C PHE A 287 -14.19 5.58 1.77
N ASP A 288 -15.26 5.92 1.07
CA ASP A 288 -15.21 6.72 -0.16
C ASP A 288 -14.71 8.15 0.09
N THR A 289 -14.78 8.66 1.32
CA THR A 289 -14.12 9.92 1.67
C THR A 289 -12.60 9.82 1.55
N VAL A 290 -12.01 8.68 1.91
CA VAL A 290 -10.58 8.39 1.76
C VAL A 290 -10.23 8.25 0.28
N VAL A 291 -11.07 7.54 -0.50
CA VAL A 291 -10.89 7.42 -1.95
C VAL A 291 -10.90 8.81 -2.62
N ALA A 292 -11.82 9.69 -2.23
CA ALA A 292 -11.89 11.06 -2.74
C ALA A 292 -10.65 11.86 -2.37
N PHE A 293 -10.16 11.74 -1.14
CA PHE A 293 -8.92 12.39 -0.69
C PHE A 293 -7.70 11.90 -1.49
N LEU A 294 -7.50 10.59 -1.58
CA LEU A 294 -6.41 9.95 -2.33
C LEU A 294 -6.40 10.34 -3.80
N SER A 295 -7.58 10.50 -4.41
CA SER A 295 -7.72 10.86 -5.82
C SER A 295 -7.16 12.25 -6.16
N GLU A 296 -7.04 13.13 -5.16
CA GLU A 296 -6.70 14.55 -5.33
C GLU A 296 -5.39 14.97 -4.64
N LEU A 297 -4.59 14.01 -4.16
CA LEU A 297 -3.28 14.30 -3.57
C LEU A 297 -2.28 14.81 -4.61
N ASP A 298 -1.64 15.95 -4.34
CA ASP A 298 -0.63 16.52 -5.22
C ASP A 298 0.81 16.16 -4.79
N PRO A 299 1.74 16.03 -5.75
CA PRO A 299 3.16 15.85 -5.47
C PRO A 299 3.76 17.11 -4.82
N PRO A 300 4.83 16.97 -4.02
CA PRO A 300 5.59 18.12 -3.56
C PRO A 300 6.38 18.74 -4.71
N ALA A 301 6.34 20.07 -4.83
CA ALA A 301 7.21 20.78 -5.77
C ALA A 301 8.69 20.42 -5.53
N GLY A 302 9.39 20.07 -6.61
CA GLY A 302 10.80 19.74 -6.58
C GLY A 302 11.72 20.93 -6.31
N PRO A 303 12.96 20.69 -5.85
CA PRO A 303 13.95 21.74 -5.65
C PRO A 303 14.26 22.49 -6.95
N ALA A 304 14.54 23.79 -6.86
CA ALA A 304 14.95 24.59 -8.00
C ALA A 304 16.23 24.05 -8.66
N GLN A 305 16.26 24.05 -9.99
CA GLN A 305 17.36 23.55 -10.81
C GLN A 305 17.80 24.63 -11.81
N ASP A 306 18.97 24.44 -12.43
CA ASP A 306 19.42 25.35 -13.50
C ASP A 306 18.45 25.32 -14.69
N ALA A 307 17.95 26.50 -15.09
CA ALA A 307 16.90 26.59 -16.10
C ALA A 307 17.33 26.07 -17.48
N ALA A 308 18.62 26.18 -17.84
CA ALA A 308 19.12 25.66 -19.10
C ALA A 308 19.21 24.12 -19.07
N LEU A 309 19.64 23.55 -17.93
CA LEU A 309 19.61 22.09 -17.73
C LEU A 309 18.18 21.54 -17.74
N VAL A 310 17.23 22.21 -17.07
CA VAL A 310 15.81 21.80 -17.07
C VAL A 310 15.24 21.81 -18.49
N ALA A 311 15.50 22.87 -19.26
CA ALA A 311 15.04 22.95 -20.64
C ALA A 311 15.67 21.85 -21.53
N ARG A 312 16.97 21.59 -21.37
CA ARG A 312 17.64 20.49 -22.10
C ARG A 312 17.11 19.12 -21.67
N GLY A 313 16.91 18.90 -20.37
CA GLY A 313 16.43 17.62 -19.83
C GLY A 313 15.02 17.28 -20.30
N ALA A 314 14.13 18.27 -20.36
CA ALA A 314 12.81 18.10 -20.94
C ALA A 314 12.87 17.66 -22.42
N ALA A 315 13.78 18.24 -23.21
CA ALA A 315 13.99 17.84 -24.60
C ALA A 315 14.58 16.42 -24.69
N VAL A 316 15.59 16.11 -23.88
CA VAL A 316 16.23 14.78 -23.82
C VAL A 316 15.22 13.69 -23.46
N PHE A 317 14.30 13.97 -22.54
CA PHE A 317 13.25 13.02 -22.15
C PHE A 317 12.40 12.56 -23.34
N VAL A 318 12.03 13.49 -24.22
CA VAL A 318 11.30 13.17 -25.45
C VAL A 318 12.22 12.54 -26.50
N GLU A 319 13.41 13.11 -26.72
CA GLU A 319 14.40 12.61 -27.69
C GLU A 319 14.83 11.15 -27.39
N ALA A 320 14.87 10.77 -26.12
CA ALA A 320 15.25 9.43 -25.67
C ALA A 320 14.09 8.41 -25.65
N GLY A 321 12.87 8.83 -26.01
CA GLY A 321 11.68 7.96 -26.02
C GLY A 321 11.10 7.67 -24.62
N CYS A 322 11.51 8.42 -23.58
CA CYS A 322 10.95 8.20 -22.23
C CYS A 322 9.45 8.51 -22.17
N ALA A 323 9.00 9.47 -22.99
CA ALA A 323 7.60 9.86 -23.13
C ALA A 323 6.71 8.80 -23.79
N ASP A 324 7.28 7.74 -24.39
CA ASP A 324 6.51 6.64 -24.99
C ASP A 324 5.95 5.68 -23.93
N CYS A 325 6.49 5.75 -22.70
CA CYS A 325 6.03 4.97 -21.55
C CYS A 325 5.49 5.88 -20.43
N HIS A 326 6.17 7.00 -20.14
CA HIS A 326 5.85 7.90 -19.03
C HIS A 326 5.11 9.16 -19.50
N HIS A 327 3.78 9.17 -19.34
CA HIS A 327 2.87 10.18 -19.86
C HIS A 327 2.49 11.20 -18.78
N ARG A 328 3.43 12.06 -18.36
CA ARG A 328 3.22 13.02 -17.26
C ARG A 328 1.97 13.91 -17.41
N GLU A 329 1.70 14.38 -18.61
CA GLU A 329 0.54 15.25 -18.90
C GLU A 329 -0.77 14.46 -18.94
N ALA A 330 -0.71 13.16 -19.20
CA ALA A 330 -1.85 12.24 -19.25
C ALA A 330 -1.53 10.91 -18.54
N PRO A 331 -1.43 10.87 -17.19
CA PRO A 331 -1.04 9.65 -16.46
C PRO A 331 -1.99 8.46 -16.61
N GLY A 332 -3.16 8.67 -17.23
CA GLY A 332 -4.07 7.59 -17.61
C GLY A 332 -3.58 6.76 -18.80
N ASP A 333 -2.62 7.28 -19.57
CA ASP A 333 -1.99 6.59 -20.70
C ASP A 333 -0.78 5.75 -20.25
N ASP A 334 -0.33 5.89 -19.00
CA ASP A 334 0.69 5.02 -18.38
C ASP A 334 0.19 3.57 -18.31
N GLY A 335 0.83 2.70 -19.08
CA GLY A 335 0.43 1.31 -19.21
C GLY A 335 1.18 0.34 -18.29
N VAL A 336 1.01 -0.94 -18.60
CA VAL A 336 1.86 -2.03 -18.11
C VAL A 336 2.88 -2.34 -19.21
N ILE A 337 4.17 -2.41 -18.84
CA ILE A 337 5.26 -2.83 -19.72
C ILE A 337 5.49 -4.33 -19.50
N PRO A 338 5.30 -5.17 -20.53
CA PRO A 338 5.51 -6.60 -20.42
C PRO A 338 6.91 -6.98 -19.97
N ILE A 339 7.03 -8.08 -19.22
CA ILE A 339 8.33 -8.62 -18.88
C ILE A 339 8.87 -9.44 -20.07
N ASP A 340 10.06 -9.11 -20.57
CA ASP A 340 10.74 -9.99 -21.52
C ASP A 340 11.54 -11.05 -20.76
N LYS A 341 11.20 -12.31 -21.00
CA LYS A 341 11.87 -13.48 -20.42
C LYS A 341 12.91 -14.08 -21.37
N ALA A 342 13.15 -13.49 -22.54
CA ALA A 342 14.16 -13.93 -23.47
C ALA A 342 15.57 -13.82 -22.86
N ASP A 343 16.45 -14.73 -23.28
CA ASP A 343 17.83 -14.84 -22.80
C ASP A 343 18.74 -13.70 -23.28
N ASP A 344 18.26 -12.84 -24.21
CA ASP A 344 19.04 -11.71 -24.72
C ASP A 344 19.19 -10.57 -23.69
N GLY A 345 18.35 -10.58 -22.65
CA GLY A 345 18.39 -9.63 -21.54
C GLY A 345 18.11 -8.19 -21.93
N ARG A 346 17.51 -7.94 -23.11
CA ARG A 346 17.33 -6.59 -23.66
C ARG A 346 15.98 -5.98 -23.27
N ASP A 347 16.02 -4.72 -22.85
CA ASP A 347 14.83 -3.89 -22.85
C ASP A 347 14.52 -3.40 -24.27
N ARG A 348 13.23 -3.27 -24.61
CA ARG A 348 12.76 -2.86 -25.94
C ARG A 348 11.86 -1.63 -25.84
N GLN A 349 12.10 -0.65 -26.70
CA GLN A 349 11.20 0.51 -26.80
C GLN A 349 9.88 0.13 -27.49
N PRO A 350 8.78 0.83 -27.19
CA PRO A 350 7.54 0.68 -27.96
C PRO A 350 7.78 0.84 -29.47
N GLY A 351 7.33 -0.15 -30.25
CA GLY A 351 7.48 -0.16 -31.71
C GLY A 351 8.85 -0.58 -32.25
N GLU A 352 9.84 -0.87 -31.41
CA GLU A 352 11.15 -1.41 -31.85
C GLU A 352 11.02 -2.83 -32.41
N ASP A 353 10.19 -3.65 -31.75
CA ASP A 353 10.02 -5.07 -32.05
C ASP A 353 8.52 -5.39 -32.25
N PRO A 354 8.12 -5.96 -33.40
CA PRO A 354 6.74 -6.37 -33.65
C PRO A 354 6.18 -7.40 -32.66
N GLU A 355 7.03 -8.20 -32.01
CA GLU A 355 6.62 -9.13 -30.96
C GLU A 355 6.27 -8.39 -29.65
N TRP A 356 6.86 -7.21 -29.44
CA TRP A 356 6.69 -6.37 -28.26
C TRP A 356 6.18 -4.97 -28.63
N PRO A 357 4.95 -4.84 -29.15
CA PRO A 357 4.43 -3.56 -29.64
C PRO A 357 4.31 -2.48 -28.55
N ARG A 358 4.20 -2.87 -27.28
CA ARG A 358 4.19 -1.97 -26.10
C ARG A 358 5.59 -1.75 -25.49
N GLY A 359 6.64 -2.25 -26.13
CA GLY A 359 7.96 -2.40 -25.52
C GLY A 359 8.01 -3.59 -24.56
N ALA A 360 9.17 -3.79 -23.93
CA ALA A 360 9.37 -4.83 -22.93
C ALA A 360 10.51 -4.49 -21.96
N ILE A 361 10.45 -5.05 -20.75
CA ILE A 361 11.45 -4.83 -19.70
C ILE A 361 11.99 -6.14 -19.14
N HIS A 362 13.30 -6.21 -18.90
CA HIS A 362 14.02 -7.36 -18.34
C HIS A 362 14.39 -7.11 -16.87
N THR A 363 13.45 -6.60 -16.08
CA THR A 363 13.68 -6.32 -14.65
C THR A 363 13.67 -7.59 -13.77
N SER A 364 13.75 -7.45 -12.45
CA SER A 364 13.68 -8.58 -11.51
C SER A 364 12.43 -9.42 -11.79
N PRO A 365 12.52 -10.74 -12.05
CA PRO A 365 11.37 -11.55 -12.42
C PRO A 365 10.66 -12.15 -11.19
N LEU A 366 11.28 -12.09 -9.99
CA LEU A 366 10.80 -12.79 -8.81
C LEU A 366 9.37 -12.36 -8.43
N HIS A 367 9.05 -11.09 -8.63
CA HIS A 367 7.73 -10.54 -8.35
C HIS A 367 6.65 -11.10 -9.30
N ARG A 368 7.04 -11.55 -10.50
CA ARG A 368 6.13 -12.20 -11.45
C ARG A 368 5.99 -13.70 -11.19
N VAL A 369 7.01 -14.35 -10.61
CA VAL A 369 6.97 -15.77 -10.21
C VAL A 369 5.84 -16.04 -9.22
N LEU A 370 5.57 -15.09 -8.30
CA LEU A 370 4.43 -15.19 -7.38
C LEU A 370 3.09 -15.37 -8.11
N ILE A 371 2.96 -14.84 -9.32
CA ILE A 371 1.70 -14.83 -10.08
C ILE A 371 1.67 -15.92 -11.16
N ASP A 372 2.80 -16.15 -11.85
CA ASP A 372 2.90 -17.16 -12.92
C ASP A 372 2.97 -18.59 -12.37
N GLY A 373 3.32 -18.73 -11.10
CA GLY A 373 3.79 -19.99 -10.54
C GLY A 373 5.21 -20.33 -11.03
N ASP A 374 5.84 -21.27 -10.34
CA ASP A 374 7.16 -21.82 -10.70
C ASP A 374 7.10 -22.88 -11.82
N GLY A 375 5.91 -23.12 -12.38
CA GLY A 375 5.67 -24.11 -13.43
C GLY A 375 5.37 -25.52 -12.92
N GLU A 376 5.30 -25.77 -11.61
CA GLU A 376 4.99 -27.11 -11.07
C GLU A 376 3.49 -27.38 -10.85
N GLU A 377 2.59 -26.40 -10.92
CA GLU A 377 1.22 -26.61 -10.42
C GLU A 377 0.10 -26.12 -11.34
N GLY A 378 -0.41 -27.05 -12.15
CA GLY A 378 -1.76 -27.00 -12.71
C GLY A 378 -2.76 -27.62 -11.75
N GLY A 379 -3.36 -26.83 -10.85
CA GLY A 379 -4.37 -27.28 -9.88
C GLY A 379 -5.71 -26.55 -10.04
N GLY A 380 -6.71 -27.22 -10.60
CA GLY A 380 -8.06 -26.67 -10.78
C GLY A 380 -8.87 -26.61 -9.48
N GLY A 381 -9.14 -25.41 -8.98
CA GLY A 381 -10.13 -25.15 -7.92
C GLY A 381 -10.12 -23.69 -7.47
N ILE A 382 -11.29 -23.14 -7.12
CA ILE A 382 -11.39 -21.86 -6.39
C ILE A 382 -11.34 -22.21 -4.90
N ASP A 383 -10.28 -21.83 -4.20
CA ASP A 383 -10.23 -21.96 -2.74
C ASP A 383 -11.14 -20.92 -2.05
N PRO A 384 -11.48 -21.10 -0.75
CA PRO A 384 -12.36 -20.18 -0.04
C PRO A 384 -11.86 -18.73 0.03
N GLY A 385 -10.55 -18.49 0.14
CA GLY A 385 -9.98 -17.15 0.18
C GLY A 385 -10.14 -16.44 -1.16
N ARG A 386 -9.90 -17.15 -2.26
CA ARG A 386 -10.12 -16.63 -3.61
C ARG A 386 -11.60 -16.35 -3.89
N LEU A 387 -12.51 -17.18 -3.38
CA LEU A 387 -13.94 -16.94 -3.49
C LEU A 387 -14.39 -15.69 -2.72
N ARG A 388 -13.86 -15.48 -1.51
CA ARG A 388 -14.12 -14.26 -0.72
C ARG A 388 -13.66 -13.02 -1.45
N LEU A 389 -12.45 -13.02 -1.99
CA LEU A 389 -11.92 -11.88 -2.75
C LEU A 389 -12.76 -11.59 -4.01
N ILE A 390 -13.12 -12.61 -4.79
CA ILE A 390 -13.99 -12.43 -5.95
C ILE A 390 -15.36 -11.85 -5.54
N THR A 391 -15.91 -12.32 -4.42
CA THR A 391 -17.18 -11.82 -3.90
C THR A 391 -17.07 -10.36 -3.46
N PHE A 392 -15.99 -10.01 -2.76
CA PHE A 392 -15.69 -8.65 -2.34
C PHE A 392 -15.53 -7.70 -3.55
N ILE A 393 -14.73 -8.10 -4.54
CA ILE A 393 -14.58 -7.35 -5.82
C ILE A 393 -15.93 -7.11 -6.47
N GLY A 394 -16.78 -8.15 -6.58
CA GLY A 394 -18.10 -8.04 -7.18
C GLY A 394 -19.06 -7.15 -6.38
N ARG A 395 -19.04 -7.24 -5.05
CA ARG A 395 -19.92 -6.48 -4.15
C ARG A 395 -19.63 -4.99 -4.18
N HIS A 396 -18.37 -4.60 -4.20
CA HIS A 396 -17.94 -3.19 -4.18
C HIS A 396 -17.69 -2.59 -5.57
N GLY A 397 -17.98 -3.35 -6.63
CA GLY A 397 -17.83 -2.90 -8.02
C GLY A 397 -16.39 -2.59 -8.43
N LEU A 398 -15.42 -3.33 -7.88
CA LEU A 398 -13.99 -3.08 -8.08
C LEU A 398 -13.53 -3.54 -9.47
N ARG A 399 -12.57 -2.83 -10.04
CA ARG A 399 -12.04 -3.04 -11.39
C ARG A 399 -10.62 -3.56 -11.35
N VAL A 400 -10.50 -4.86 -11.54
CA VAL A 400 -9.21 -5.55 -11.66
C VAL A 400 -8.99 -6.04 -13.09
N GLY A 401 -7.73 -6.11 -13.50
CA GLY A 401 -7.32 -6.65 -14.79
C GLY A 401 -6.09 -7.54 -14.67
N LEU A 402 -5.92 -8.41 -15.67
CA LEU A 402 -4.72 -9.24 -15.79
C LEU A 402 -3.48 -8.36 -16.07
N THR A 403 -2.32 -8.92 -15.78
CA THR A 403 -1.02 -8.29 -15.98
C THR A 403 -0.04 -9.25 -16.67
N ASP A 404 0.81 -8.69 -17.52
CA ASP A 404 1.93 -9.37 -18.16
C ASP A 404 3.28 -8.70 -17.87
N GLY A 405 3.33 -7.77 -16.92
CA GLY A 405 4.57 -7.10 -16.54
C GLY A 405 4.38 -6.08 -15.43
N TYR A 406 5.10 -4.97 -15.52
CA TYR A 406 5.13 -3.94 -14.48
C TYR A 406 4.44 -2.66 -14.92
N ARG A 407 3.73 -2.03 -13.99
CA ARG A 407 3.15 -0.72 -14.24
C ARG A 407 4.25 0.33 -14.42
N VAL A 408 4.06 1.25 -15.37
CA VAL A 408 4.89 2.47 -15.44
C VAL A 408 4.55 3.39 -14.26
N PRO A 409 5.50 3.73 -13.36
CA PRO A 409 5.24 4.64 -12.26
C PRO A 409 5.14 6.10 -12.73
N THR A 410 4.43 6.93 -11.94
CA THR A 410 4.47 8.37 -12.15
C THR A 410 5.88 8.90 -11.96
N LEU A 411 6.20 9.99 -12.65
CA LEU A 411 7.44 10.75 -12.43
C LEU A 411 7.20 12.00 -11.55
N ASP A 412 5.96 12.29 -11.19
CA ASP A 412 5.63 13.42 -10.32
C ASP A 412 6.18 13.16 -8.90
N GLY A 413 6.90 14.14 -8.32
CA GLY A 413 7.52 14.02 -7.00
C GLY A 413 8.72 13.07 -6.90
N LEU A 414 9.24 12.58 -8.04
CA LEU A 414 10.29 11.55 -8.12
C LEU A 414 11.56 11.90 -7.35
N TRP A 415 11.90 13.18 -7.26
CA TRP A 415 13.06 13.70 -6.53
C TRP A 415 13.10 13.28 -5.05
N ALA A 416 11.94 12.95 -4.47
CA ALA A 416 11.78 12.60 -3.07
C ALA A 416 11.56 11.11 -2.79
N THR A 417 11.52 10.26 -3.82
CA THR A 417 11.07 8.85 -3.68
C THR A 417 12.18 7.82 -3.85
N ALA A 418 13.45 8.23 -3.87
CA ALA A 418 14.57 7.29 -3.91
C ALA A 418 14.57 6.35 -2.68
N PRO A 419 14.98 5.08 -2.82
CA PRO A 419 15.52 4.43 -4.03
C PRO A 419 14.48 4.09 -5.12
N TYR A 420 14.94 3.79 -6.32
CA TYR A 420 14.11 3.54 -7.51
C TYR A 420 14.03 2.06 -7.90
N LEU A 421 13.15 1.78 -8.87
CA LEU A 421 12.60 0.46 -9.24
C LEU A 421 11.64 -0.08 -8.19
N HIS A 422 10.81 -1.05 -8.60
CA HIS A 422 9.73 -1.64 -7.80
C HIS A 422 10.19 -2.32 -6.49
N ASN A 423 11.49 -2.49 -6.28
CA ASN A 423 12.11 -3.14 -5.12
C ASN A 423 13.11 -2.24 -4.39
N GLY A 424 13.20 -0.95 -4.78
CA GLY A 424 14.07 0.03 -4.13
C GLY A 424 15.58 -0.28 -4.23
N THR A 425 16.05 -0.79 -5.36
CA THR A 425 17.44 -1.30 -5.52
C THR A 425 18.37 -0.37 -6.30
N VAL A 426 17.89 0.79 -6.74
CA VAL A 426 18.72 1.81 -7.43
C VAL A 426 18.71 3.11 -6.63
N PRO A 427 19.83 3.53 -6.00
CA PRO A 427 19.80 4.57 -4.98
C PRO A 427 19.61 6.01 -5.49
N THR A 428 19.93 6.29 -6.76
CA THR A 428 19.86 7.65 -7.34
C THR A 428 19.40 7.63 -8.78
N LEU A 429 18.84 8.74 -9.28
CA LEU A 429 18.47 8.87 -10.71
C LEU A 429 19.70 8.75 -11.62
N ALA A 430 20.85 9.25 -11.15
CA ALA A 430 22.11 9.09 -11.87
C ALA A 430 22.47 7.60 -12.03
N ALA A 431 22.37 6.81 -10.95
CA ALA A 431 22.60 5.37 -11.00
C ALA A 431 21.58 4.63 -11.87
N LEU A 432 20.33 5.10 -11.94
CA LEU A 432 19.31 4.53 -12.83
C LEU A 432 19.69 4.67 -14.31
N LEU A 433 20.35 5.78 -14.67
CA LEU A 433 20.87 6.03 -16.00
C LEU A 433 22.23 5.36 -16.27
N GLU A 434 22.74 4.53 -15.37
CA GLU A 434 23.88 3.65 -15.65
C GLU A 434 23.41 2.29 -16.15
N ARG A 435 24.25 1.67 -16.99
CA ARG A 435 24.04 0.29 -17.46
C ARG A 435 23.96 -0.66 -16.27
N THR A 436 23.14 -1.71 -16.36
CA THR A 436 22.93 -2.64 -15.24
C THR A 436 24.24 -3.17 -14.67
N GLY A 437 25.20 -3.53 -15.54
CA GLY A 437 26.52 -4.03 -15.12
C GLY A 437 27.41 -3.01 -14.40
N ASP A 438 27.10 -1.72 -14.51
CA ASP A 438 27.85 -0.62 -13.89
C ASP A 438 27.14 -0.05 -12.64
N ARG A 439 25.92 -0.51 -12.33
CA ARG A 439 25.18 -0.13 -11.12
C ARG A 439 25.84 -0.72 -9.87
N LEU A 440 25.62 -0.09 -8.72
CA LEU A 440 26.15 -0.56 -7.44
C LEU A 440 25.58 -1.94 -7.09
N VAL A 441 26.45 -2.89 -6.76
CA VAL A 441 26.06 -4.21 -6.25
C VAL A 441 25.68 -4.14 -4.76
N ILE A 442 26.46 -3.37 -4.00
CA ILE A 442 26.24 -3.15 -2.56
C ILE A 442 26.13 -1.65 -2.30
N PHE A 443 25.11 -1.20 -1.58
CA PHE A 443 25.02 0.17 -1.07
C PHE A 443 24.32 0.25 0.29
N ASP A 444 24.62 1.32 1.04
CA ASP A 444 23.93 1.65 2.29
C ASP A 444 22.65 2.44 1.98
N ASN A 445 21.51 1.97 2.48
CA ASN A 445 20.26 2.69 2.55
C ASN A 445 19.91 2.93 4.02
N ARG A 446 20.36 4.06 4.57
CA ARG A 446 20.02 4.51 5.94
C ARG A 446 20.41 3.48 7.01
N GLY A 447 21.61 2.92 6.91
CA GLY A 447 22.13 1.92 7.85
C GLY A 447 21.74 0.47 7.51
N PHE A 448 21.01 0.26 6.42
CA PHE A 448 20.71 -1.07 5.88
C PHE A 448 21.55 -1.35 4.63
N THR A 449 22.23 -2.50 4.59
CA THR A 449 22.99 -2.92 3.41
C THR A 449 22.08 -3.56 2.38
N VAL A 450 21.89 -2.90 1.24
CA VAL A 450 21.20 -3.50 0.08
C VAL A 450 22.23 -4.25 -0.76
N ASP A 451 21.99 -5.55 -0.98
CA ASP A 451 22.78 -6.42 -1.87
C ASP A 451 21.95 -6.80 -3.09
N THR A 452 22.30 -6.24 -4.25
CA THR A 452 21.60 -6.47 -5.52
C THR A 452 22.06 -7.73 -6.26
N GLY A 453 23.02 -8.48 -5.70
CA GLY A 453 23.38 -9.82 -6.17
C GLY A 453 22.38 -10.90 -5.73
N LEU A 454 21.51 -10.58 -4.76
CA LEU A 454 20.42 -11.46 -4.33
C LEU A 454 19.26 -11.44 -5.33
N LEU A 455 18.66 -12.60 -5.60
CA LEU A 455 17.58 -12.75 -6.59
C LEU A 455 16.41 -11.79 -6.38
N ALA A 456 16.05 -11.53 -5.11
CA ALA A 456 14.96 -10.63 -4.78
C ALA A 456 15.31 -9.14 -4.92
N ASN A 457 16.60 -8.80 -4.91
CA ASN A 457 17.11 -7.43 -4.97
C ASN A 457 17.79 -7.11 -6.33
N LEU A 458 17.56 -7.92 -7.37
CA LEU A 458 18.16 -7.63 -8.68
C LEU A 458 17.78 -6.21 -9.13
N ASN A 459 18.79 -5.44 -9.56
CA ASN A 459 18.66 -4.05 -10.00
C ASN A 459 18.75 -3.91 -11.53
N ARG A 460 18.32 -4.94 -12.26
CA ARG A 460 18.37 -5.04 -13.72
C ARG A 460 17.14 -4.43 -14.41
N GLY A 461 17.28 -4.20 -15.72
CA GLY A 461 16.24 -3.62 -16.55
C GLY A 461 16.13 -2.11 -16.37
N HIS A 462 15.21 -1.51 -17.13
CA HIS A 462 15.11 -0.06 -17.30
C HIS A 462 16.43 0.53 -17.83
N GLU A 463 17.01 -0.08 -18.87
CA GLU A 463 18.22 0.36 -19.57
C GLU A 463 17.96 1.45 -20.63
N PHE A 464 16.85 2.17 -20.51
CA PHE A 464 16.54 3.31 -21.37
C PHE A 464 17.37 4.53 -20.95
N GLY A 465 17.99 5.21 -21.93
CA GLY A 465 18.81 6.39 -21.69
C GLY A 465 20.22 6.13 -21.14
N VAL A 466 20.64 4.86 -20.98
CA VAL A 466 21.97 4.52 -20.43
C VAL A 466 23.14 4.92 -21.33
N ASP A 467 22.89 5.04 -22.64
CA ASP A 467 23.88 5.45 -23.64
C ASP A 467 23.85 6.96 -23.93
N LEU A 468 23.04 7.73 -23.21
CA LEU A 468 23.02 9.19 -23.35
C LEU A 468 24.39 9.80 -23.00
N PRO A 469 24.83 10.85 -23.70
CA PRO A 469 26.01 11.61 -23.31
C PRO A 469 25.92 12.09 -21.85
N PRO A 470 27.04 12.17 -21.10
CA PRO A 470 27.01 12.57 -19.68
C PRO A 470 26.31 13.92 -19.43
N ALA A 471 26.44 14.88 -20.34
CA ALA A 471 25.76 16.17 -20.24
C ALA A 471 24.22 16.03 -20.36
N ASP A 472 23.75 15.11 -21.20
CA ASP A 472 22.32 14.84 -21.38
C ASP A 472 21.75 14.05 -20.21
N LYS A 473 22.50 13.09 -19.64
CA LYS A 473 22.13 12.43 -18.38
C LYS A 473 21.97 13.47 -17.25
N ALA A 474 22.92 14.39 -17.11
CA ALA A 474 22.86 15.43 -16.09
C ALA A 474 21.67 16.38 -16.30
N ALA A 475 21.40 16.79 -17.55
CA ALA A 475 20.24 17.61 -17.87
C ALA A 475 18.91 16.88 -17.60
N LEU A 476 18.81 15.61 -17.98
CA LEU A 476 17.64 14.77 -17.72
C LEU A 476 17.37 14.64 -16.21
N VAL A 477 18.40 14.34 -15.41
CA VAL A 477 18.29 14.28 -13.94
C VAL A 477 17.86 15.63 -13.36
N ALA A 478 18.42 16.74 -13.85
CA ALA A 478 18.00 18.07 -13.42
C ALA A 478 16.51 18.30 -13.71
N TRP A 479 16.03 17.98 -14.91
CA TRP A 479 14.60 18.12 -15.22
C TRP A 479 13.73 17.19 -14.36
N LEU A 480 14.08 15.92 -14.20
CA LEU A 480 13.35 14.96 -13.35
C LEU A 480 13.26 15.43 -11.89
N ASN A 481 14.30 16.11 -11.38
CA ASN A 481 14.29 16.67 -10.03
C ASN A 481 13.33 17.85 -9.85
N THR A 482 12.78 18.41 -10.93
CA THR A 482 11.77 19.48 -10.86
C THR A 482 10.33 18.95 -10.83
N LEU A 483 10.13 17.66 -11.10
CA LEU A 483 8.81 17.06 -11.30
C LEU A 483 8.10 16.72 -10.00
#